data_AF-A0A819WHZ3-F1
#
_entry.id   AF-A0A819WHZ3-F1
#
_cell.length_a   1.000
_cell.length_b   1.000
_cell.length_c   1.000
_cell.angle_alpha   90.00
_cell.angle_beta   90.00
_cell.angle_gamma   90.00
#
_symmetry.space_group_name_H-M   'P 1'
#
loop_
_entity.id
_entity.type
_entity.pdbx_description
1 polymer ?
#
loop_
_entity_poly.entity_id
_entity_poly.type
_entity_poly.pdbx_seq_one_letter_code
_entity_poly.pdbx_strand_id
1 'polypeptide(L)'
;MDGESDDSDMSINSVEEEQEIISSTISTSTPTETTTAVDHKMKKKKGVFKKDWLNVKEYSSWLQEVKNDQTQVRCKACLKSFSVRCDGKTAHKKHMNSDFHKTCMKSFSNKPMIVHYAPTISELQKVSATEATLVYPGVRHGHSYISQQCTINLVKNLFETTSTITKSLSCARTKSRAIACNVLAPYFTRQKVNEILEARFYSISFDASNKGNVKTYPFVVQYFSDIGVKRGLLDFIEDSRETALDIFNNTIKAIENHQLQIQNLTSIGADNTNVNFENVLVDIQRAELKLQHEHTTAVDLYRIISDLIKKLEQRLDDHYFGNKAYMILNSLKESDKNKAEELQQSFKSFIKVTIEYINSYFDENRNFYEKLSVFDCHSPRFLKWEYIMDVLDLIKIDDLDKDELYNEYCEIKFMYNNLKNKNVKLNELIKSYILNKNAHNPQSTTYEEENLLCNDSDNEDFLLHDNIGTYENVRSDQLWSYLIDLKGATPNIKKIICYVFSIPCSNAYVESIFSQMNHLWTNYRNRMDIQLVAAELQIRKNSNISCNDFYKYIISQQDLLKAITTNDKYETKKLIFSQ
;
A
#
# COMPACT_ATOMS: atom_id res chain seq x y z
N MET A 1 -13.17 -32.31 -58.36
CA MET A 1 -11.81 -31.75 -58.51
C MET A 1 -11.25 -31.54 -57.12
N ASP A 2 -11.32 -32.58 -56.27
CA ASP A 2 -10.45 -33.79 -56.24
C ASP A 2 -9.17 -33.41 -55.48
N GLY A 3 -8.76 -34.05 -54.38
CA GLY A 3 -9.22 -35.23 -53.65
C GLY A 3 -8.17 -35.57 -52.59
N GLU A 4 -8.59 -36.36 -51.59
CA GLU A 4 -7.83 -37.45 -50.89
C GLU A 4 -6.60 -37.07 -50.05
N SER A 5 -6.60 -37.20 -48.72
CA SER A 5 -6.72 -38.36 -47.79
C SER A 5 -5.36 -38.83 -47.29
N ASP A 6 -5.20 -38.95 -45.97
CA ASP A 6 -4.75 -40.21 -45.34
C ASP A 6 -4.82 -40.13 -43.81
N ASP A 7 -5.70 -40.99 -43.28
CA ASP A 7 -5.78 -41.44 -41.90
C ASP A 7 -4.65 -42.45 -41.60
N SER A 8 -4.19 -42.50 -40.36
CA SER A 8 -3.78 -43.77 -39.75
C SER A 8 -3.94 -43.75 -38.23
N ASP A 9 -4.85 -44.62 -37.78
CA ASP A 9 -5.06 -45.10 -36.42
C ASP A 9 -3.80 -45.73 -35.81
N MET A 10 -3.65 -45.62 -34.49
CA MET A 10 -3.29 -46.78 -33.64
C MET A 10 -3.49 -46.53 -32.13
N SER A 11 -4.56 -47.16 -31.60
CA SER A 11 -4.63 -47.98 -30.37
C SER A 11 -4.23 -47.42 -28.98
N ILE A 12 -5.30 -47.20 -28.21
CA ILE A 12 -5.59 -47.52 -26.79
C ILE A 12 -4.57 -48.42 -26.08
N ASN A 13 -4.16 -48.01 -24.87
CA ASN A 13 -3.89 -48.91 -23.74
C ASN A 13 -4.26 -48.25 -22.39
N SER A 14 -5.21 -48.88 -21.72
CA SER A 14 -5.65 -48.71 -20.33
C SER A 14 -4.62 -49.24 -19.35
N VAL A 15 -4.39 -48.56 -18.22
CA VAL A 15 -3.80 -49.16 -17.02
C VAL A 15 -4.60 -48.72 -15.80
N GLU A 16 -5.03 -49.74 -15.06
CA GLU A 16 -5.97 -49.76 -13.95
C GLU A 16 -5.36 -49.30 -12.61
N GLU A 17 -6.28 -48.96 -11.73
CA GLU A 17 -6.12 -48.66 -10.30
C GLU A 17 -5.65 -49.89 -9.50
N GLU A 18 -4.76 -49.70 -8.53
CA GLU A 18 -4.65 -50.59 -7.38
C GLU A 18 -4.56 -49.77 -6.08
N GLN A 19 -5.64 -49.79 -5.31
CA GLN A 19 -5.69 -49.51 -3.88
C GLN A 19 -5.65 -50.84 -3.13
N GLU A 20 -4.65 -51.05 -2.27
CA GLU A 20 -4.67 -52.17 -1.31
C GLU A 20 -4.82 -51.69 0.13
N ILE A 21 -5.92 -52.16 0.72
CA ILE A 21 -6.28 -52.19 2.14
C ILE A 21 -5.88 -53.57 2.67
N ILE A 22 -5.32 -53.68 3.89
CA ILE A 22 -5.47 -54.83 4.83
C ILE A 22 -4.87 -54.34 6.18
N SER A 23 -5.63 -54.14 7.27
CA SER A 23 -6.37 -55.08 8.14
C SER A 23 -5.49 -55.94 9.07
N SER A 24 -5.74 -55.76 10.37
CA SER A 24 -5.26 -56.51 11.53
C SER A 24 -5.86 -57.91 11.65
N THR A 25 -5.17 -58.86 12.32
CA THR A 25 -5.63 -59.58 13.56
C THR A 25 -4.85 -60.90 13.81
N ILE A 26 -4.15 -60.96 14.95
CA ILE A 26 -4.01 -61.99 16.02
C ILE A 26 -4.35 -63.48 15.72
N SER A 27 -3.46 -64.42 16.10
CA SER A 27 -3.66 -65.53 17.09
C SER A 27 -2.72 -66.76 16.86
N THR A 28 -1.75 -67.00 17.76
CA THR A 28 -1.64 -68.12 18.76
C THR A 28 -1.12 -69.49 18.30
N SER A 29 -0.01 -69.95 18.90
CA SER A 29 0.14 -71.30 19.48
C SER A 29 1.46 -71.45 20.29
N THR A 30 1.34 -72.08 21.46
CA THR A 30 2.37 -72.60 22.41
C THR A 30 2.36 -74.15 22.36
N PRO A 31 3.10 -74.96 23.17
CA PRO A 31 4.31 -74.76 23.99
C PRO A 31 5.39 -75.87 23.82
N THR A 32 6.60 -75.71 24.38
CA THR A 32 7.31 -76.81 25.09
C THR A 32 8.41 -76.27 26.01
N GLU A 33 8.58 -76.97 27.13
CA GLU A 33 9.22 -76.60 28.38
C GLU A 33 10.75 -76.61 28.34
N THR A 34 11.41 -75.70 29.06
CA THR A 34 12.16 -76.08 30.28
C THR A 34 12.60 -74.87 31.11
N THR A 35 12.52 -75.08 32.41
CA THR A 35 12.78 -74.25 33.59
C THR A 35 14.10 -73.47 33.59
N THR A 36 14.09 -72.21 34.06
CA THR A 36 14.69 -71.78 35.35
C THR A 36 14.74 -70.24 35.51
N ALA A 37 14.58 -69.80 36.76
CA ALA A 37 14.90 -68.50 37.36
C ALA A 37 14.13 -67.25 36.86
N VAL A 38 13.18 -66.83 37.69
CA VAL A 38 12.60 -65.47 37.67
C VAL A 38 13.70 -64.49 38.06
N ASP A 39 14.11 -63.66 37.09
CA ASP A 39 14.94 -62.49 37.34
C ASP A 39 14.12 -61.25 36.94
N HIS A 40 13.63 -60.51 37.94
CA HIS A 40 12.87 -59.27 37.71
C HIS A 40 13.79 -58.22 37.08
N LYS A 41 13.90 -58.21 35.74
CA LYS A 41 14.46 -57.07 35.01
C LYS A 41 13.53 -55.87 35.16
N MET A 42 13.84 -54.98 36.09
CA MET A 42 13.30 -53.62 36.13
C MET A 42 13.42 -52.98 34.73
N LYS A 43 12.27 -52.60 34.13
CA LYS A 43 12.25 -51.80 32.90
C LYS A 43 13.10 -50.54 33.12
N LYS A 44 14.26 -50.43 32.46
CA LYS A 44 15.08 -49.21 32.48
C LYS A 44 14.22 -48.03 32.01
N LYS A 45 13.98 -47.07 32.90
CA LYS A 45 13.34 -45.77 32.56
C LYS A 45 14.11 -45.15 31.40
N LYS A 46 13.43 -44.87 30.28
CA LYS A 46 13.99 -44.11 29.16
C LYS A 46 14.38 -42.71 29.66
N GLY A 47 15.63 -42.32 29.47
CA GLY A 47 16.14 -41.00 29.85
C GLY A 47 15.57 -39.92 28.95
N VAL A 48 15.09 -38.84 29.54
CA VAL A 48 14.69 -37.61 28.84
C VAL A 48 15.58 -36.46 29.30
N PHE A 49 15.71 -35.44 28.44
CA PHE A 49 16.41 -34.21 28.73
C PHE A 49 15.87 -33.57 30.01
N LYS A 50 16.79 -33.09 30.87
CA LYS A 50 16.45 -32.33 32.07
C LYS A 50 17.07 -30.95 31.98
N LYS A 51 16.25 -29.90 32.14
CA LYS A 51 16.70 -28.48 32.09
C LYS A 51 17.85 -28.20 33.05
N ASP A 52 17.88 -28.84 34.22
CA ASP A 52 18.96 -28.72 35.20
C ASP A 52 20.36 -29.05 34.65
N TRP A 53 20.44 -29.84 33.56
CA TRP A 53 21.72 -30.15 32.92
C TRP A 53 22.35 -28.94 32.25
N LEU A 54 21.57 -27.92 31.88
CA LEU A 54 22.07 -26.64 31.35
C LEU A 54 22.75 -25.80 32.43
N ASN A 55 22.56 -26.12 33.71
CA ASN A 55 23.17 -25.42 34.84
C ASN A 55 24.40 -26.14 35.39
N VAL A 56 24.74 -27.33 34.87
CA VAL A 56 25.93 -28.09 35.28
C VAL A 56 27.16 -27.47 34.64
N LYS A 57 28.10 -26.97 35.47
CA LYS A 57 29.32 -26.27 35.04
C LYS A 57 30.14 -27.00 33.97
N GLU A 58 30.15 -28.33 33.97
CA GLU A 58 30.87 -29.16 33.00
C GLU A 58 30.25 -29.15 31.58
N TYR A 59 28.92 -28.98 31.47
CA TYR A 59 28.18 -29.15 30.20
C TYR A 59 27.47 -27.88 29.73
N SER A 60 27.21 -26.93 30.62
CA SER A 60 26.40 -25.72 30.37
C SER A 60 26.90 -24.87 29.20
N SER A 61 28.22 -24.79 29.03
CA SER A 61 28.85 -23.97 27.98
C SER A 61 28.55 -24.49 26.57
N TRP A 62 28.38 -25.80 26.37
CA TRP A 62 28.25 -26.41 25.05
C TRP A 62 26.98 -27.23 24.84
N LEU A 63 26.23 -27.61 25.87
CA LEU A 63 25.00 -28.42 25.75
C LEU A 63 23.77 -27.55 25.40
N GLN A 64 22.89 -28.06 24.53
CA GLN A 64 21.66 -27.40 24.09
C GLN A 64 20.50 -28.40 23.96
N GLU A 65 19.29 -27.95 24.34
CA GLU A 65 18.03 -28.70 24.18
C GLU A 65 17.58 -28.77 22.72
N VAL A 66 16.97 -29.90 22.32
CA VAL A 66 16.28 -30.06 21.04
C VAL A 66 14.78 -29.92 21.29
N LYS A 67 14.17 -28.80 20.86
CA LYS A 67 12.78 -28.41 21.20
C LYS A 67 11.72 -29.47 20.86
N ASN A 68 11.97 -30.31 19.85
CA ASN A 68 11.00 -31.28 19.34
C ASN A 68 11.36 -32.75 19.66
N ASP A 69 12.47 -33.02 20.36
CA ASP A 69 12.86 -34.38 20.76
C ASP A 69 13.61 -34.38 22.11
N GLN A 70 12.88 -34.71 23.18
CA GLN A 70 13.43 -34.75 24.54
C GLN A 70 14.42 -35.91 24.77
N THR A 71 14.58 -36.84 23.84
CA THR A 71 15.52 -37.96 23.95
C THR A 71 16.87 -37.66 23.29
N GLN A 72 17.00 -36.48 22.67
CA GLN A 72 18.19 -36.00 22.01
C GLN A 72 18.67 -34.69 22.64
N VAL A 73 19.97 -34.50 22.62
CA VAL A 73 20.61 -33.24 23.01
C VAL A 73 21.60 -32.84 21.94
N ARG A 74 21.83 -31.54 21.78
CA ARG A 74 22.75 -30.99 20.78
C ARG A 74 23.97 -30.38 21.43
N CYS A 75 25.14 -30.62 20.86
CA CYS A 75 26.35 -29.92 21.25
C CYS A 75 26.58 -28.69 20.34
N LYS A 76 26.64 -27.50 20.94
CA LYS A 76 26.95 -26.21 20.28
C LYS A 76 28.37 -26.19 19.72
N ALA A 77 29.32 -26.86 20.36
CA ALA A 77 30.71 -26.92 19.91
C ALA A 77 30.91 -27.87 18.72
N CYS A 78 30.26 -29.03 18.73
CA CYS A 78 30.41 -30.08 17.71
C CYS A 78 29.37 -30.00 16.58
N LEU A 79 28.30 -29.22 16.76
CA LEU A 79 27.11 -29.17 15.90
C LEU A 79 26.44 -30.54 15.66
N LYS A 80 26.64 -31.49 16.57
CA LYS A 80 26.08 -32.86 16.51
C LYS A 80 25.04 -33.07 17.59
N SER A 81 23.97 -33.78 17.23
CA SER A 81 22.96 -34.28 18.17
C SER A 81 23.30 -35.71 18.59
N PHE A 82 23.05 -36.06 19.84
CA PHE A 82 23.25 -37.41 20.37
C PHE A 82 22.18 -37.79 21.39
N SER A 83 21.89 -39.08 21.47
CA SER A 83 20.78 -39.59 22.29
C SER A 83 21.16 -39.71 23.76
N VAL A 84 20.27 -39.23 24.64
CA VAL A 84 20.33 -39.43 26.10
C VAL A 84 19.35 -40.51 26.57
N ARG A 85 18.62 -41.14 25.63
CA ARG A 85 17.54 -42.10 25.89
C ARG A 85 17.94 -43.28 26.76
N CYS A 86 19.14 -43.81 26.53
CA CYS A 86 19.63 -45.01 27.23
C CYS A 86 20.70 -44.68 28.28
N ASP A 87 21.50 -43.64 28.04
CA ASP A 87 22.73 -43.38 28.77
C ASP A 87 22.66 -42.13 29.67
N GLY A 88 21.59 -41.32 29.59
CA GLY A 88 21.38 -40.15 30.44
C GLY A 88 22.61 -39.24 30.54
N LYS A 89 23.03 -38.91 31.78
CA LYS A 89 24.22 -38.08 32.03
C LYS A 89 25.52 -38.70 31.52
N THR A 90 25.60 -40.03 31.41
CA THR A 90 26.77 -40.75 30.90
C THR A 90 26.99 -40.48 29.41
N ALA A 91 25.92 -40.18 28.65
CA ALA A 91 26.02 -39.77 27.25
C ALA A 91 26.80 -38.45 27.10
N HIS A 92 26.59 -37.48 28.00
CA HIS A 92 27.34 -36.22 27.99
C HIS A 92 28.83 -36.45 28.24
N LYS A 93 29.18 -37.29 29.23
CA LYS A 93 30.59 -37.62 29.54
C LYS A 93 31.28 -38.35 28.38
N LYS A 94 30.60 -39.31 27.74
CA LYS A 94 31.11 -40.00 26.54
C LYS A 94 31.36 -39.02 25.39
N HIS A 95 30.40 -38.14 25.12
CA HIS A 95 30.55 -37.12 24.08
C HIS A 95 31.70 -36.15 24.40
N MET A 96 31.75 -35.62 25.62
CA MET A 96 32.77 -34.68 26.10
C MET A 96 34.18 -35.26 25.99
N ASN A 97 34.35 -36.55 26.27
CA ASN A 97 35.65 -37.22 26.22
C ASN A 97 36.07 -37.67 24.82
N SER A 98 35.21 -37.56 23.81
CA SER A 98 35.56 -37.92 22.44
C SER A 98 36.60 -36.97 21.85
N ASP A 99 37.52 -37.50 21.03
CA ASP A 99 38.59 -36.70 20.43
C ASP A 99 38.06 -35.64 19.46
N PHE A 100 36.93 -35.93 18.81
CA PHE A 100 36.19 -34.96 18.01
C PHE A 100 35.72 -33.78 18.86
N HIS A 101 35.11 -34.03 20.02
CA HIS A 101 34.66 -32.98 20.92
C HIS A 101 35.82 -32.17 21.50
N LYS A 102 36.90 -32.81 21.95
CA LYS A 102 38.09 -32.12 22.46
C LYS A 102 38.71 -31.21 21.39
N THR A 103 38.73 -31.62 20.13
CA THR A 103 39.21 -30.80 19.01
C THR A 103 38.27 -29.62 18.74
N CYS A 104 36.96 -29.86 18.67
CA CYS A 104 35.97 -28.80 18.51
C CYS A 104 36.00 -27.79 19.66
N MET A 105 36.21 -28.23 20.90
CA MET A 105 36.27 -27.36 22.08
C MET A 105 37.48 -26.42 22.09
N LYS A 106 38.63 -26.86 21.56
CA LYS A 106 39.80 -25.98 21.35
C LYS A 106 39.47 -24.80 20.43
N SER A 107 38.66 -25.02 19.40
CA SER A 107 38.18 -23.96 18.50
C SER A 107 36.97 -23.19 19.06
N PHE A 108 36.12 -23.83 19.87
CA PHE A 108 34.90 -23.26 20.45
C PHE A 108 35.21 -22.24 21.55
N SER A 109 36.25 -22.48 22.37
CA SER A 109 36.67 -21.56 23.44
C SER A 109 37.36 -20.29 22.91
N ASN A 110 37.75 -20.26 21.63
CA ASN A 110 38.42 -19.15 20.95
C ASN A 110 37.49 -18.27 20.09
N LYS A 111 36.17 -18.46 20.17
CA LYS A 111 35.20 -17.59 19.49
C LYS A 111 34.53 -16.65 20.48
N PRO A 112 34.58 -15.30 20.30
CA PRO A 112 33.58 -14.45 20.93
C PRO A 112 32.19 -14.88 20.45
N MET A 113 31.17 -14.71 21.29
CA MET A 113 29.79 -15.11 20.99
C MET A 113 29.39 -14.71 19.57
N ILE A 114 28.87 -15.67 18.80
CA ILE A 114 28.14 -15.40 17.56
C ILE A 114 26.86 -14.68 17.96
N VAL A 115 26.94 -13.34 18.03
CA VAL A 115 25.81 -12.45 17.76
C VAL A 115 25.27 -12.90 16.40
N HIS A 116 23.95 -12.96 16.22
CA HIS A 116 23.38 -13.00 14.88
C HIS A 116 23.98 -11.82 14.11
N TYR A 117 25.03 -12.07 13.31
CA TYR A 117 25.67 -11.03 12.52
C TYR A 117 24.63 -10.60 11.50
N ALA A 118 24.00 -9.44 11.73
CA ALA A 118 23.48 -8.66 10.62
C ALA A 118 24.60 -8.58 9.57
N PRO A 119 24.32 -8.80 8.28
CA PRO A 119 25.35 -8.74 7.26
C PRO A 119 26.12 -7.43 7.40
N THR A 120 27.43 -7.53 7.60
CA THR A 120 28.27 -6.35 7.80
C THR A 120 28.22 -5.53 6.51
N ILE A 121 27.53 -4.37 6.55
CA ILE A 121 27.42 -3.47 5.41
C ILE A 121 28.82 -3.00 5.03
N SER A 122 29.24 -3.29 3.80
CA SER A 122 30.56 -2.90 3.31
C SER A 122 30.69 -1.38 3.17
N GLU A 123 31.91 -0.84 3.23
CA GLU A 123 32.15 0.60 3.01
C GLU A 123 31.59 1.07 1.65
N LEU A 124 31.68 0.23 0.62
CA LEU A 124 31.14 0.54 -0.70
C LEU A 124 29.61 0.62 -0.72
N GLN A 125 28.94 -0.23 0.07
CA GLN A 125 27.49 -0.15 0.26
C GLN A 125 27.09 1.09 1.07
N LYS A 126 27.90 1.53 2.05
CA LYS A 126 27.66 2.79 2.74
C LYS A 126 27.80 3.99 1.81
N VAL A 127 28.81 4.00 0.94
CA VAL A 127 28.95 5.01 -0.14
C VAL A 127 27.69 5.02 -1.00
N SER A 128 27.23 3.86 -1.47
CA SER A 128 26.02 3.74 -2.29
C SER A 128 24.76 4.23 -1.58
N ALA A 129 24.62 3.90 -0.28
CA ALA A 129 23.53 4.41 0.56
C ALA A 129 23.58 5.94 0.65
N THR A 130 24.75 6.52 0.94
CA THR A 130 24.95 7.98 1.00
C THR A 130 24.61 8.65 -0.34
N GLU A 131 25.04 8.08 -1.46
CA GLU A 131 24.74 8.64 -2.78
C GLU A 131 23.25 8.62 -3.09
N ALA A 132 22.55 7.51 -2.83
CA ALA A 132 21.09 7.47 -2.97
C ALA A 132 20.39 8.45 -2.02
N THR A 133 20.89 8.61 -0.79
CA THR A 133 20.38 9.59 0.17
C THR A 133 20.60 11.02 -0.29
N LEU A 134 21.63 11.32 -1.08
CA LEU A 134 21.80 12.66 -1.65
C LEU A 134 20.92 12.88 -2.88
N VAL A 135 20.51 11.82 -3.58
CA VAL A 135 19.58 11.90 -4.72
C VAL A 135 18.13 12.08 -4.26
N TYR A 136 17.71 11.33 -3.24
CA TYR A 136 16.31 11.25 -2.84
C TYR A 136 15.68 12.61 -2.45
N PRO A 137 16.29 13.45 -1.59
CA PRO A 137 15.78 14.79 -1.29
C PRO A 137 15.77 15.70 -2.53
N GLY A 138 16.75 15.54 -3.43
CA GLY A 138 16.78 16.30 -4.68
C GLY A 138 15.55 16.03 -5.56
N VAL A 139 15.10 14.77 -5.58
CA VAL A 139 13.85 14.37 -6.25
C VAL A 139 12.62 14.86 -5.47
N ARG A 140 12.59 14.69 -4.14
CA ARG A 140 11.43 15.06 -3.31
C ARG A 140 11.11 16.54 -3.33
N HIS A 141 12.14 17.38 -3.24
CA HIS A 141 12.04 18.84 -3.10
C HIS A 141 12.35 19.60 -4.38
N GLY A 142 12.63 18.91 -5.48
CA GLY A 142 12.88 19.57 -6.76
C GLY A 142 14.21 20.34 -6.81
N HIS A 143 15.30 19.82 -6.23
CA HIS A 143 16.64 20.40 -6.39
C HIS A 143 17.31 20.03 -7.72
N SER A 144 17.96 21.00 -8.35
CA SER A 144 18.57 20.82 -9.67
C SER A 144 19.68 19.76 -9.65
N TYR A 145 19.69 18.87 -10.65
CA TYR A 145 20.83 17.96 -10.86
C TYR A 145 22.14 18.71 -11.16
N ILE A 146 22.08 19.96 -11.65
CA ILE A 146 23.29 20.80 -11.81
C ILE A 146 23.91 21.12 -10.46
N SER A 147 23.10 21.57 -9.49
CA SER A 147 23.60 21.88 -8.15
C SER A 147 24.13 20.65 -7.44
N GLN A 148 23.63 19.45 -7.76
CA GLN A 148 24.11 18.19 -7.20
C GLN A 148 25.62 18.01 -7.35
N GLN A 149 26.20 18.40 -8.50
CA GLN A 149 27.65 18.33 -8.71
C GLN A 149 28.41 19.19 -7.69
N CYS A 150 27.95 20.42 -7.47
CA CYS A 150 28.52 21.33 -6.49
C CYS A 150 28.32 20.80 -5.06
N THR A 151 27.15 20.22 -4.77
CA THR A 151 26.84 19.60 -3.47
C THR A 151 27.81 18.48 -3.12
N ILE A 152 28.10 17.56 -4.06
CA ILE A 152 29.07 16.48 -3.81
C ILE A 152 30.46 17.03 -3.51
N ASN A 153 30.91 18.02 -4.28
CA ASN A 153 32.22 18.65 -4.05
C ASN A 153 32.27 19.36 -2.69
N LEU A 154 31.19 20.03 -2.29
CA LEU A 154 31.09 20.69 -0.99
C LEU A 154 31.10 19.67 0.16
N VAL A 155 30.31 18.60 0.07
CA VAL A 155 30.28 17.52 1.07
C VAL A 155 31.65 16.88 1.24
N LYS A 156 32.38 16.68 0.13
CA LYS A 156 33.78 16.23 0.20
C LYS A 156 34.62 17.20 1.02
N ASN A 157 34.67 18.47 0.62
CA ASN A 157 35.52 19.47 1.29
C ASN A 157 35.18 19.67 2.77
N LEU A 158 33.90 19.60 3.15
CA LEU A 158 33.45 19.79 4.53
C LEU A 158 33.81 18.61 5.44
N PHE A 159 33.87 17.39 4.91
CA PHE A 159 33.97 16.15 5.71
C PHE A 159 35.11 15.22 5.27
N GLU A 160 36.06 15.71 4.47
CA GLU A 160 37.16 14.90 3.92
C GLU A 160 38.05 14.28 5.02
N THR A 161 38.24 15.02 6.11
CA THR A 161 39.12 14.62 7.22
C THR A 161 38.45 13.69 8.22
N THR A 162 37.11 13.59 8.18
CA THR A 162 36.32 12.89 9.21
C THR A 162 35.65 11.61 8.71
N SER A 163 35.59 11.38 7.38
CA SER A 163 34.91 10.21 6.82
C SER A 163 35.64 9.63 5.60
N THR A 164 35.87 8.33 5.59
CA THR A 164 36.37 7.57 4.41
C THR A 164 35.33 7.49 3.29
N ILE A 165 34.05 7.58 3.65
CA ILE A 165 32.91 7.53 2.72
C ILE A 165 32.92 8.77 1.83
N THR A 166 33.12 9.96 2.41
CA THR A 166 33.05 11.24 1.67
C THR A 166 34.10 11.31 0.57
N LYS A 167 35.33 10.84 0.84
CA LYS A 167 36.40 10.72 -0.17
C LYS A 167 35.96 9.93 -1.41
N SER A 168 35.18 8.87 -1.20
CA SER A 168 34.76 7.92 -2.23
C SER A 168 33.48 8.34 -2.97
N LEU A 169 32.79 9.41 -2.54
CA LEU A 169 31.55 9.88 -3.19
C LEU A 169 31.82 10.32 -4.64
N SER A 170 30.96 9.94 -5.58
CA SER A 170 31.11 10.35 -6.98
C SER A 170 29.75 10.62 -7.67
N CYS A 171 28.70 10.85 -6.89
CA CYS A 171 27.32 10.99 -7.36
C CYS A 171 27.00 12.36 -8.00
N ALA A 172 27.67 12.63 -9.11
CA ALA A 172 27.38 13.71 -10.04
C ALA A 172 26.07 13.49 -10.82
N ARG A 173 25.76 14.43 -11.73
CA ARG A 173 24.55 14.45 -12.59
C ARG A 173 24.15 13.09 -13.17
N THR A 174 25.05 12.46 -13.92
CA THR A 174 24.75 11.20 -14.65
C THR A 174 24.42 10.06 -13.70
N LYS A 175 25.16 9.95 -12.60
CA LYS A 175 24.95 8.91 -11.59
C LYS A 175 23.67 9.17 -10.80
N SER A 176 23.36 10.42 -10.47
CA SER A 176 22.10 10.80 -9.82
C SER A 176 20.89 10.48 -10.70
N ARG A 177 20.96 10.80 -12.00
CA ARG A 177 19.91 10.41 -12.97
C ARG A 177 19.74 8.90 -13.02
N ALA A 178 20.83 8.15 -13.14
CA ALA A 178 20.81 6.69 -13.19
C ALA A 178 20.19 6.07 -11.92
N ILE A 179 20.57 6.56 -10.74
CA ILE A 179 19.98 6.11 -9.46
C ILE A 179 18.48 6.41 -9.42
N ALA A 180 18.04 7.61 -9.82
CA ALA A 180 16.63 7.97 -9.83
C ALA A 180 15.82 7.09 -10.82
N CYS A 181 16.22 7.05 -12.09
CA CYS A 181 15.48 6.40 -13.16
C CYS A 181 15.51 4.87 -13.11
N ASN A 182 16.67 4.29 -12.81
CA ASN A 182 16.88 2.86 -13.02
C ASN A 182 16.87 2.06 -11.71
N VAL A 183 16.98 2.73 -10.56
CA VAL A 183 16.99 2.06 -9.25
C VAL A 183 15.79 2.45 -8.39
N LEU A 184 15.67 3.74 -8.01
CA LEU A 184 14.66 4.17 -7.04
C LEU A 184 13.24 4.14 -7.62
N ALA A 185 13.02 4.70 -8.81
CA ALA A 185 11.69 4.73 -9.40
C ALA A 185 11.13 3.31 -9.69
N PRO A 186 11.88 2.37 -10.30
CA PRO A 186 11.40 1.00 -10.48
C PRO A 186 11.15 0.27 -9.16
N TYR A 187 11.97 0.51 -8.14
CA TYR A 187 11.79 -0.10 -6.82
C TYR A 187 10.49 0.36 -6.14
N PHE A 188 10.27 1.67 -6.02
CA PHE A 188 9.06 2.18 -5.37
C PHE A 188 7.80 1.84 -6.16
N THR A 189 7.90 1.81 -7.49
CA THR A 189 6.81 1.33 -8.36
C THR A 189 6.51 -0.15 -8.11
N ARG A 190 7.53 -1.00 -7.97
CA ARG A 190 7.34 -2.42 -7.67
C ARG A 190 6.71 -2.64 -6.30
N GLN A 191 7.10 -1.87 -5.29
CA GLN A 191 6.46 -1.92 -3.98
C GLN A 191 4.98 -1.56 -4.08
N LYS A 192 4.64 -0.54 -4.87
CA LYS A 192 3.25 -0.17 -5.14
C LYS A 192 2.46 -1.29 -5.82
N VAL A 193 3.06 -1.95 -6.81
CA VAL A 193 2.47 -3.13 -7.48
C VAL A 193 2.23 -4.27 -6.50
N ASN A 194 3.18 -4.56 -5.58
CA ASN A 194 3.00 -5.60 -4.58
C ASN A 194 1.81 -5.29 -3.65
N GLU A 195 1.67 -4.05 -3.20
CA GLU A 195 0.50 -3.62 -2.40
C GLU A 195 -0.82 -3.82 -3.17
N ILE A 196 -0.84 -3.54 -4.48
CA ILE A 196 -2.02 -3.77 -5.33
C ILE A 196 -2.35 -5.25 -5.44
N LEU A 197 -1.34 -6.11 -5.61
CA LEU A 197 -1.53 -7.56 -5.68
C LEU A 197 -2.12 -8.10 -4.37
N GLU A 198 -1.68 -7.57 -3.22
CA GLU A 198 -2.26 -7.90 -1.90
C GLU A 198 -3.69 -7.37 -1.73
N ALA A 199 -3.97 -6.18 -2.24
CA ALA A 199 -5.31 -5.57 -2.23
C ALA A 199 -6.29 -6.29 -3.16
N ARG A 200 -5.76 -7.03 -4.15
CA ARG A 200 -6.45 -7.66 -5.29
C ARG A 200 -7.04 -6.65 -6.26
N PHE A 201 -7.97 -5.81 -5.80
CA PHE A 201 -8.75 -4.89 -6.63
C PHE A 201 -8.10 -3.51 -6.73
N TYR A 202 -8.14 -2.93 -7.92
CA TYR A 202 -7.58 -1.60 -8.20
C TYR A 202 -8.34 -0.90 -9.31
N SER A 203 -8.24 0.42 -9.36
CA SER A 203 -8.67 1.24 -10.49
C SER A 203 -7.48 1.85 -11.21
N ILE A 204 -7.70 2.30 -12.44
CA ILE A 204 -6.75 3.07 -13.23
C ILE A 204 -7.39 4.40 -13.57
N SER A 205 -6.61 5.48 -13.45
CA SER A 205 -6.96 6.76 -14.04
C SER A 205 -5.83 7.21 -14.96
N PHE A 206 -6.18 7.71 -16.14
CA PHE A 206 -5.22 8.31 -17.06
C PHE A 206 -5.86 9.50 -17.73
N ASP A 207 -5.04 10.51 -18.00
CA ASP A 207 -5.43 11.64 -18.83
C ASP A 207 -4.20 12.13 -19.62
N ALA A 208 -4.43 12.85 -20.71
CA ALA A 208 -3.39 13.32 -21.61
C ALA A 208 -2.83 14.67 -21.13
N SER A 209 -1.53 14.73 -20.90
CA SER A 209 -0.81 16.00 -20.79
C SER A 209 0.10 16.23 -21.98
N ASN A 210 0.02 17.43 -22.55
CA ASN A 210 0.76 17.84 -23.73
C ASN A 210 2.03 18.60 -23.35
N LYS A 211 3.18 18.18 -23.89
CA LYS A 211 4.43 18.95 -23.87
C LYS A 211 4.99 19.09 -25.27
N GLY A 212 4.72 20.23 -25.90
CA GLY A 212 5.04 20.42 -27.32
C GLY A 212 4.29 19.39 -28.16
N ASN A 213 5.02 18.56 -28.91
CA ASN A 213 4.45 17.51 -29.76
C ASN A 213 4.33 16.13 -29.07
N VAL A 214 4.73 16.04 -27.80
CA VAL A 214 4.70 14.79 -27.03
C VAL A 214 3.48 14.80 -26.11
N LYS A 215 2.61 13.80 -26.24
CA LYS A 215 1.50 13.59 -25.30
C LYS A 215 1.85 12.45 -24.36
N THR A 216 1.50 12.65 -23.09
CA THR A 216 1.84 11.74 -22.00
C THR A 216 0.62 11.39 -21.20
N TYR A 217 0.53 10.12 -20.83
CA TYR A 217 -0.56 9.57 -20.03
C TYR A 217 0.03 8.97 -18.75
N PRO A 218 -0.01 9.70 -17.63
CA PRO A 218 0.37 9.15 -16.34
C PRO A 218 -0.59 8.03 -15.96
N PHE A 219 -0.05 6.85 -15.69
CA PHE A 219 -0.81 5.68 -15.33
C PHE A 219 -1.01 5.66 -13.81
N VAL A 220 -2.05 6.34 -13.35
CA VAL A 220 -2.41 6.46 -11.94
C VAL A 220 -3.25 5.26 -11.53
N VAL A 221 -3.03 4.78 -10.30
CA VAL A 221 -3.81 3.69 -9.72
C VAL A 221 -4.36 4.06 -8.35
N GLN A 222 -5.53 3.53 -8.00
CA GLN A 222 -6.11 3.59 -6.66
C GLN A 222 -6.49 2.19 -6.18
N TYR A 223 -6.20 1.89 -4.91
CA TYR A 223 -6.51 0.62 -4.27
C TYR A 223 -6.69 0.82 -2.76
N PHE A 224 -7.27 -0.17 -2.09
CA PHE A 224 -7.43 -0.16 -0.64
C PHE A 224 -6.30 -0.93 0.04
N SER A 225 -5.69 -0.34 1.07
CA SER A 225 -4.59 -0.91 1.84
C SER A 225 -4.98 -1.15 3.30
N ASP A 226 -4.05 -1.69 4.07
CA ASP A 226 -4.17 -1.90 5.51
C ASP A 226 -4.33 -0.60 6.32
N ILE A 227 -4.10 0.57 5.72
CA ILE A 227 -4.26 1.90 6.33
C ILE A 227 -5.30 2.79 5.62
N GLY A 228 -6.14 2.21 4.74
CA GLY A 228 -7.15 2.93 3.96
C GLY A 228 -6.79 3.08 2.49
N VAL A 229 -7.40 4.03 1.79
CA VAL A 229 -7.19 4.25 0.35
C VAL A 229 -5.78 4.77 0.11
N LYS A 230 -5.09 4.14 -0.85
CA LYS A 230 -3.81 4.59 -1.38
C LYS A 230 -3.90 4.80 -2.88
N ARG A 231 -3.07 5.72 -3.35
CA ARG A 231 -2.86 5.98 -4.77
C ARG A 231 -1.39 5.88 -5.10
N GLY A 232 -1.09 5.65 -6.37
CA GLY A 232 0.26 5.59 -6.87
C GLY A 232 0.32 5.87 -8.36
N LEU A 233 1.53 5.95 -8.87
CA LEU A 233 1.83 6.23 -10.26
C LEU A 233 2.74 5.12 -10.78
N LEU A 234 2.23 4.27 -11.67
CA LEU A 234 2.97 3.08 -12.09
C LEU A 234 3.78 3.31 -13.35
N ASP A 235 3.26 4.10 -14.30
CA ASP A 235 3.90 4.31 -15.60
C ASP A 235 3.62 5.70 -16.17
N PHE A 236 4.38 6.07 -17.19
CA PHE A 236 4.15 7.24 -18.04
C PHE A 236 4.15 6.78 -19.49
N ILE A 237 2.96 6.66 -20.07
CA ILE A 237 2.81 6.20 -21.44
C ILE A 237 2.94 7.41 -22.35
N GLU A 238 3.89 7.35 -23.29
CA GLU A 238 4.00 8.31 -24.39
C GLU A 238 3.25 7.74 -25.59
N ASP A 239 2.18 8.40 -26.01
CA ASP A 239 1.51 8.09 -27.28
C ASP A 239 1.14 9.38 -27.99
N SER A 240 1.48 9.46 -29.27
CA SER A 240 1.13 10.60 -30.14
C SER A 240 -0.26 10.43 -30.78
N ARG A 241 -0.86 9.23 -30.68
CA ARG A 241 -2.15 8.88 -31.26
C ARG A 241 -3.23 8.87 -30.18
N GLU A 242 -4.36 9.52 -30.45
CA GLU A 242 -5.46 9.72 -29.50
C GLU A 242 -6.68 8.85 -29.79
N THR A 243 -6.51 7.72 -30.49
CA THR A 243 -7.66 6.85 -30.72
C THR A 243 -8.01 6.12 -29.43
N ALA A 244 -9.32 5.96 -29.16
CA ALA A 244 -9.78 5.18 -28.01
C ALA A 244 -9.20 3.75 -28.01
N LEU A 245 -8.95 3.18 -29.19
CA LEU A 245 -8.32 1.87 -29.35
C LEU A 245 -6.83 1.86 -28.95
N ASP A 246 -6.07 2.88 -29.35
CA ASP A 246 -4.65 2.99 -28.97
C ASP A 246 -4.52 3.18 -27.45
N ILE A 247 -5.33 4.06 -26.87
CA ILE A 247 -5.41 4.27 -25.41
C ILE A 247 -5.73 2.93 -24.72
N PHE A 248 -6.77 2.23 -25.16
CA PHE A 248 -7.16 0.93 -24.61
C PHE A 248 -6.00 -0.09 -24.68
N ASN A 249 -5.38 -0.27 -25.85
CA ASN A 249 -4.28 -1.21 -26.04
C ASN A 249 -3.07 -0.87 -25.17
N ASN A 250 -2.75 0.41 -25.03
CA ASN A 250 -1.68 0.89 -24.17
C ASN A 250 -2.00 0.62 -22.69
N THR A 251 -3.24 0.82 -22.26
CA THR A 251 -3.70 0.47 -20.90
C THR A 251 -3.51 -1.02 -20.63
N ILE A 252 -3.95 -1.90 -21.54
CA ILE A 252 -3.77 -3.36 -21.39
C ILE A 252 -2.29 -3.72 -21.29
N LYS A 253 -1.48 -3.17 -22.20
CA LYS A 253 -0.03 -3.41 -22.21
C LYS A 253 0.64 -2.94 -20.91
N ALA A 254 0.22 -1.80 -20.35
CA ALA A 254 0.72 -1.31 -19.07
C ALA A 254 0.34 -2.25 -17.91
N ILE A 255 -0.92 -2.72 -17.86
CA ILE A 255 -1.38 -3.72 -16.88
C ILE A 255 -0.51 -4.98 -16.93
N GLU A 256 -0.31 -5.54 -18.12
CA GLU A 256 0.49 -6.74 -18.35
C GLU A 256 1.97 -6.54 -17.97
N ASN A 257 2.56 -5.39 -18.35
CA ASN A 257 3.93 -5.02 -18.02
C ASN A 257 4.18 -4.92 -16.50
N HIS A 258 3.14 -4.63 -15.73
CA HIS A 258 3.18 -4.59 -14.26
C HIS A 258 2.72 -5.90 -13.61
N GLN A 259 2.41 -6.93 -14.39
CA GLN A 259 1.92 -8.24 -13.92
C GLN A 259 0.60 -8.13 -13.15
N LEU A 260 -0.19 -7.10 -13.43
CA LEU A 260 -1.52 -6.92 -12.86
C LEU A 260 -2.55 -7.69 -13.69
N GLN A 261 -3.69 -7.99 -13.09
CA GLN A 261 -4.73 -8.82 -13.69
C GLN A 261 -5.94 -7.95 -14.05
N ILE A 262 -6.31 -7.94 -15.34
CA ILE A 262 -7.44 -7.13 -15.83
C ILE A 262 -8.76 -7.48 -15.14
N GLN A 263 -8.99 -8.75 -14.77
CA GLN A 263 -10.22 -9.15 -14.06
C GLN A 263 -10.38 -8.52 -12.68
N ASN A 264 -9.32 -7.94 -12.12
CA ASN A 264 -9.37 -7.23 -10.84
C ASN A 264 -9.49 -5.70 -11.01
N LEU A 265 -9.58 -5.19 -12.24
CA LEU A 265 -9.78 -3.78 -12.53
C LEU A 265 -11.24 -3.40 -12.25
N THR A 266 -11.46 -2.48 -11.32
CA THR A 266 -12.82 -2.08 -10.89
C THR A 266 -13.39 -0.91 -11.67
N SER A 267 -12.54 0.01 -12.13
CA SER A 267 -12.94 1.17 -12.90
C SER A 267 -11.78 1.77 -13.69
N ILE A 268 -12.11 2.48 -14.77
CA ILE A 268 -11.20 3.34 -15.52
C ILE A 268 -11.70 4.78 -15.42
N GLY A 269 -10.86 5.71 -14.96
CA GLY A 269 -11.13 7.14 -14.96
C GLY A 269 -10.41 7.85 -16.11
N ALA A 270 -11.14 8.64 -16.89
CA ALA A 270 -10.63 9.52 -17.94
C ALA A 270 -11.37 10.86 -17.88
N ASP A 271 -10.77 11.94 -18.40
CA ASP A 271 -11.33 13.29 -18.29
C ASP A 271 -12.63 13.47 -19.10
N ASN A 272 -13.52 14.26 -18.53
CA ASN A 272 -14.58 15.00 -19.20
C ASN A 272 -14.63 16.39 -18.54
N THR A 273 -14.62 17.42 -19.38
CA THR A 273 -14.44 18.85 -19.08
C THR A 273 -15.11 19.37 -17.81
N ASN A 274 -14.35 20.03 -16.92
CA ASN A 274 -14.87 20.81 -15.79
C ASN A 274 -15.24 22.25 -16.20
N VAL A 275 -16.26 22.82 -15.54
CA VAL A 275 -16.79 24.18 -15.79
C VAL A 275 -16.84 24.96 -14.48
N ASN A 276 -16.07 26.07 -14.40
CA ASN A 276 -16.02 26.98 -13.24
C ASN A 276 -17.14 28.04 -13.28
N PHE A 277 -17.76 28.38 -12.14
CA PHE A 277 -18.81 29.44 -12.06
C PHE A 277 -18.86 30.20 -10.73
N GLU A 278 -18.91 31.55 -10.76
CA GLU A 278 -18.82 32.41 -9.57
C GLU A 278 -20.14 33.00 -8.98
N ASN A 279 -20.34 32.87 -7.64
CA ASN A 279 -21.23 33.59 -6.67
C ASN A 279 -22.37 32.84 -5.93
N VAL A 280 -22.82 31.64 -6.36
CA VAL A 280 -23.32 30.56 -5.46
C VAL A 280 -22.17 29.62 -5.04
N LEU A 281 -20.97 30.01 -5.48
CA LEU A 281 -19.70 29.37 -5.26
C LEU A 281 -19.51 28.76 -3.90
N VAL A 282 -19.75 29.45 -2.79
CA VAL A 282 -19.16 28.93 -1.54
C VAL A 282 -19.68 27.53 -1.20
N ASP A 283 -20.96 27.21 -1.49
CA ASP A 283 -21.43 25.83 -1.33
C ASP A 283 -20.93 24.90 -2.46
N ILE A 284 -20.83 25.39 -3.70
CA ILE A 284 -20.28 24.68 -4.87
C ILE A 284 -18.78 24.41 -4.70
N GLN A 285 -17.94 25.43 -4.51
CA GLN A 285 -16.54 25.40 -4.07
C GLN A 285 -16.34 24.52 -2.85
N ARG A 286 -17.18 24.58 -1.80
CA ARG A 286 -17.01 23.64 -0.68
C ARG A 286 -17.24 22.20 -1.10
N ALA A 287 -18.20 21.93 -1.98
CA ALA A 287 -18.41 20.60 -2.53
C ALA A 287 -17.24 20.20 -3.43
N GLU A 288 -16.79 21.08 -4.31
CA GLU A 288 -15.65 20.91 -5.20
C GLU A 288 -14.36 20.64 -4.43
N LEU A 289 -14.02 21.45 -3.42
CA LEU A 289 -12.89 21.26 -2.52
C LEU A 289 -12.98 19.91 -1.80
N LYS A 290 -14.18 19.49 -1.38
CA LYS A 290 -14.38 18.14 -0.82
C LYS A 290 -14.13 17.06 -1.87
N LEU A 291 -14.56 17.23 -3.12
CA LEU A 291 -14.34 16.28 -4.21
C LEU A 291 -12.89 16.22 -4.69
N GLN A 292 -12.15 17.32 -4.54
CA GLN A 292 -10.73 17.43 -4.87
C GLN A 292 -9.82 16.99 -3.72
N HIS A 293 -10.36 16.87 -2.50
CA HIS A 293 -9.58 16.46 -1.35
C HIS A 293 -8.99 15.06 -1.57
N GLU A 294 -7.69 14.91 -1.28
CA GLU A 294 -6.96 13.67 -1.57
C GLU A 294 -7.62 12.44 -0.94
N HIS A 295 -8.29 12.57 0.20
CA HIS A 295 -8.86 11.43 0.92
C HIS A 295 -10.33 11.16 0.65
N THR A 296 -10.96 11.89 -0.26
CA THR A 296 -12.35 11.62 -0.64
C THR A 296 -12.44 10.37 -1.49
N THR A 297 -13.51 9.60 -1.28
CA THR A 297 -13.71 8.27 -1.88
C THR A 297 -15.09 8.18 -2.53
N ALA A 298 -15.30 7.17 -3.38
CA ALA A 298 -16.58 6.98 -4.07
C ALA A 298 -17.78 6.85 -3.12
N VAL A 299 -17.57 6.35 -1.89
CA VAL A 299 -18.65 6.18 -0.90
C VAL A 299 -19.14 7.52 -0.34
N ASP A 300 -18.32 8.57 -0.42
CA ASP A 300 -18.65 9.92 0.06
C ASP A 300 -19.46 10.72 -0.96
N LEU A 301 -19.41 10.33 -2.24
CA LEU A 301 -19.89 11.13 -3.37
C LEU A 301 -21.38 11.47 -3.24
N TYR A 302 -22.20 10.46 -2.92
CA TYR A 302 -23.64 10.64 -2.77
C TYR A 302 -23.98 11.68 -1.70
N ARG A 303 -23.32 11.62 -0.55
CA ARG A 303 -23.54 12.59 0.54
C ARG A 303 -23.09 13.99 0.12
N ILE A 304 -21.90 14.13 -0.47
CA ILE A 304 -21.36 15.44 -0.89
C ILE A 304 -22.30 16.13 -1.88
N ILE A 305 -22.73 15.42 -2.92
CA ILE A 305 -23.60 15.97 -3.97
C ILE A 305 -25.02 16.22 -3.45
N SER A 306 -25.59 15.27 -2.69
CA SER A 306 -26.93 15.43 -2.12
C SER A 306 -27.00 16.60 -1.12
N ASP A 307 -25.96 16.78 -0.30
CA ASP A 307 -25.86 17.93 0.62
C ASP A 307 -25.78 19.26 -0.14
N LEU A 308 -25.07 19.31 -1.28
CA LEU A 308 -25.01 20.50 -2.12
C LEU A 308 -26.39 20.81 -2.72
N ILE A 309 -27.02 19.84 -3.38
CA ILE A 309 -28.35 20.00 -4.01
C ILE A 309 -29.36 20.46 -2.96
N LYS A 310 -29.43 19.79 -1.81
CA LYS A 310 -30.34 20.15 -0.72
C LYS A 310 -30.18 21.60 -0.27
N LYS A 311 -28.95 22.10 -0.17
CA LYS A 311 -28.68 23.50 0.19
C LYS A 311 -29.11 24.47 -0.91
N LEU A 312 -28.89 24.11 -2.18
CA LEU A 312 -29.31 24.92 -3.33
C LEU A 312 -30.84 25.02 -3.42
N GLU A 313 -31.53 23.89 -3.22
CA GLU A 313 -33.00 23.82 -3.14
C GLU A 313 -33.52 24.67 -1.98
N GLN A 314 -32.93 24.55 -0.78
CA GLN A 314 -33.33 25.36 0.38
C GLN A 314 -33.16 26.87 0.11
N ARG A 315 -32.11 27.29 -0.60
CA ARG A 315 -31.92 28.70 -1.00
C ARG A 315 -32.99 29.18 -1.97
N LEU A 316 -33.45 28.31 -2.88
CA LEU A 316 -34.58 28.62 -3.76
C LEU A 316 -35.86 28.81 -2.96
N ASP A 317 -36.13 27.92 -2.01
CA ASP A 317 -37.32 27.96 -1.15
C ASP A 317 -37.33 29.21 -0.27
N ASP A 318 -36.20 29.53 0.36
CA ASP A 318 -36.06 30.69 1.26
C ASP A 318 -35.87 32.02 0.51
N HIS A 319 -35.76 31.97 -0.83
CA HIS A 319 -35.42 33.13 -1.66
C HIS A 319 -34.14 33.87 -1.20
N TYR A 320 -33.13 33.11 -0.76
CA TYR A 320 -31.90 33.64 -0.16
C TYR A 320 -30.67 33.46 -1.05
N PHE A 321 -30.19 34.55 -1.63
CA PHE A 321 -29.08 34.58 -2.60
C PHE A 321 -27.76 35.12 -2.02
N GLY A 322 -27.62 35.07 -0.69
CA GLY A 322 -26.44 35.55 0.03
C GLY A 322 -26.64 36.92 0.67
N ASN A 323 -25.87 37.20 1.72
CA ASN A 323 -26.08 38.38 2.57
C ASN A 323 -25.93 39.71 1.80
N LYS A 324 -24.94 39.81 0.90
CA LYS A 324 -24.76 41.01 0.07
C LYS A 324 -25.98 41.27 -0.82
N ALA A 325 -26.48 40.24 -1.51
CA ALA A 325 -27.67 40.35 -2.35
C ALA A 325 -28.91 40.71 -1.52
N TYR A 326 -29.09 40.08 -0.35
CA TYR A 326 -30.15 40.38 0.60
C TYR A 326 -30.12 41.85 1.06
N MET A 327 -28.95 42.37 1.45
CA MET A 327 -28.78 43.77 1.85
C MET A 327 -29.08 44.73 0.71
N ILE A 328 -28.60 44.43 -0.51
CA ILE A 328 -28.86 45.26 -1.70
C ILE A 328 -30.35 45.29 -1.99
N LEU A 329 -31.01 44.13 -2.08
CA LEU A 329 -32.45 44.02 -2.37
C LEU A 329 -33.31 44.78 -1.35
N ASN A 330 -32.94 44.74 -0.06
CA ASN A 330 -33.66 45.47 1.00
C ASN A 330 -33.36 46.98 1.04
N SER A 331 -32.30 47.43 0.38
CA SER A 331 -31.91 48.84 0.31
C SER A 331 -32.50 49.58 -0.90
N LEU A 332 -33.12 48.85 -1.84
CA LEU A 332 -33.73 49.41 -3.04
C LEU A 332 -34.98 50.23 -2.70
N LYS A 333 -35.15 51.36 -3.40
CA LYS A 333 -36.34 52.22 -3.27
C LYS A 333 -37.53 51.56 -3.97
N GLU A 334 -38.75 51.94 -3.60
CA GLU A 334 -39.99 51.44 -4.23
C GLU A 334 -39.99 51.65 -5.75
N SER A 335 -39.33 52.70 -6.25
CA SER A 335 -39.15 52.97 -7.69
C SER A 335 -38.35 51.90 -8.45
N ASP A 336 -37.56 51.09 -7.74
CA ASP A 336 -36.70 50.05 -8.32
C ASP A 336 -37.24 48.63 -8.06
N LYS A 337 -38.47 48.49 -7.55
CA LYS A 337 -39.08 47.19 -7.22
C LYS A 337 -39.10 46.21 -8.38
N ASN A 338 -39.44 46.68 -9.59
CA ASN A 338 -39.42 45.84 -10.79
C ASN A 338 -38.02 45.28 -11.08
N LYS A 339 -36.97 46.09 -10.90
CA LYS A 339 -35.57 45.64 -11.07
C LYS A 339 -35.16 44.64 -9.99
N ALA A 340 -35.65 44.83 -8.76
CA ALA A 340 -35.42 43.88 -7.67
C ALA A 340 -36.04 42.51 -7.98
N GLU A 341 -37.26 42.49 -8.51
CA GLU A 341 -37.96 41.28 -8.93
C GLU A 341 -37.26 40.60 -10.11
N GLU A 342 -36.83 41.35 -11.14
CA GLU A 342 -36.03 40.84 -12.26
C GLU A 342 -34.70 40.22 -11.80
N LEU A 343 -34.02 40.87 -10.85
CA LEU A 343 -32.76 40.38 -10.28
C LEU A 343 -32.96 39.10 -9.47
N GLN A 344 -33.98 39.05 -8.61
CA GLN A 344 -34.35 37.83 -7.88
C GLN A 344 -34.69 36.68 -8.83
N GLN A 345 -35.43 36.96 -9.92
CA GLN A 345 -35.75 35.96 -10.92
C GLN A 345 -34.49 35.44 -11.61
N SER A 346 -33.53 36.33 -11.92
CA SER A 346 -32.24 35.94 -12.49
C SER A 346 -31.44 35.02 -11.55
N PHE A 347 -31.42 35.31 -10.24
CA PHE A 347 -30.77 34.43 -9.26
C PHE A 347 -31.47 33.08 -9.11
N LYS A 348 -32.81 33.05 -9.12
CA LYS A 348 -33.58 31.79 -9.12
C LYS A 348 -33.25 30.95 -10.36
N SER A 349 -33.25 31.56 -11.54
CA SER A 349 -32.89 30.89 -12.78
C SER A 349 -31.48 30.32 -12.72
N PHE A 350 -30.51 31.08 -12.20
CA PHE A 350 -29.13 30.61 -12.05
C PHE A 350 -29.03 29.36 -11.15
N ILE A 351 -29.66 29.36 -9.97
CA ILE A 351 -29.62 28.19 -9.07
C ILE A 351 -30.33 26.99 -9.70
N LYS A 352 -31.48 27.19 -10.36
CA LYS A 352 -32.19 26.10 -11.06
C LYS A 352 -31.34 25.48 -12.15
N VAL A 353 -30.74 26.29 -13.02
CA VAL A 353 -29.83 25.81 -14.07
C VAL A 353 -28.63 25.08 -13.47
N THR A 354 -28.12 25.55 -12.32
CA THR A 354 -27.02 24.86 -11.61
C THR A 354 -27.44 23.48 -11.10
N ILE A 355 -28.62 23.36 -10.47
CA ILE A 355 -29.15 22.08 -10.01
C ILE A 355 -29.39 21.14 -11.20
N GLU A 356 -30.02 21.64 -12.27
CA GLU A 356 -30.25 20.90 -13.52
C GLU A 356 -28.94 20.42 -14.13
N TYR A 357 -27.90 21.25 -14.12
CA TYR A 357 -26.56 20.89 -14.57
C TYR A 357 -25.96 19.78 -13.71
N ILE A 358 -25.98 19.91 -12.38
CA ILE A 358 -25.44 18.86 -11.49
C ILE A 358 -26.17 17.53 -11.72
N ASN A 359 -27.50 17.58 -11.79
CA ASN A 359 -28.34 16.41 -12.00
C ASN A 359 -28.11 15.76 -13.37
N SER A 360 -27.88 16.52 -14.44
CA SER A 360 -27.64 15.95 -15.77
C SER A 360 -26.39 15.05 -15.85
N TYR A 361 -25.39 15.28 -14.99
CA TYR A 361 -24.21 14.40 -14.88
C TYR A 361 -24.32 13.37 -13.75
N PHE A 362 -25.00 13.71 -12.65
CA PHE A 362 -25.04 12.85 -11.48
C PHE A 362 -26.18 11.82 -11.52
N ASP A 363 -27.33 12.13 -12.10
CA ASP A 363 -28.55 11.32 -12.00
C ASP A 363 -28.39 9.91 -12.56
N GLU A 364 -27.69 9.76 -13.68
CA GLU A 364 -27.42 8.46 -14.30
C GLU A 364 -26.68 7.51 -13.33
N ASN A 365 -25.80 8.07 -12.50
CA ASN A 365 -24.98 7.33 -11.55
C ASN A 365 -25.44 7.48 -10.09
N ARG A 366 -26.51 8.23 -9.83
CA ARG A 366 -26.96 8.58 -8.47
C ARG A 366 -27.28 7.34 -7.64
N ASN A 367 -28.05 6.40 -8.21
CA ASN A 367 -28.40 5.14 -7.56
C ASN A 367 -27.16 4.29 -7.24
N PHE A 368 -26.16 4.29 -8.12
CA PHE A 368 -24.90 3.57 -7.88
C PHE A 368 -24.18 4.12 -6.65
N TYR A 369 -23.92 5.43 -6.61
CA TYR A 369 -23.23 6.06 -5.48
C TYR A 369 -24.05 6.07 -4.19
N GLU A 370 -25.38 6.13 -4.31
CA GLU A 370 -26.28 6.02 -3.16
C GLU A 370 -26.15 4.67 -2.47
N LYS A 371 -26.09 3.57 -3.24
CA LYS A 371 -25.88 2.22 -2.72
C LYS A 371 -24.51 2.07 -2.06
N LEU A 372 -23.44 2.62 -2.68
CA LEU A 372 -22.09 2.60 -2.09
C LEU A 372 -22.00 3.35 -0.76
N SER A 373 -22.88 4.33 -0.50
CA SER A 373 -22.89 5.11 0.74
C SER A 373 -23.15 4.28 2.01
N VAL A 374 -23.55 3.01 1.91
CA VAL A 374 -23.61 2.07 3.05
C VAL A 374 -22.25 1.89 3.75
N PHE A 375 -21.16 2.20 3.05
CA PHE A 375 -19.79 2.14 3.57
C PHE A 375 -19.25 3.51 4.04
N ASP A 376 -20.01 4.60 3.89
CA ASP A 376 -19.67 5.91 4.45
C ASP A 376 -20.15 6.01 5.90
N CYS A 377 -19.24 6.24 6.86
CA CYS A 377 -19.56 6.29 8.28
C CYS A 377 -20.45 7.48 8.70
N HIS A 378 -20.64 8.45 7.81
CA HIS A 378 -21.54 9.58 8.01
C HIS A 378 -22.92 9.36 7.38
N SER A 379 -23.09 8.29 6.60
CA SER A 379 -24.34 7.99 5.92
C SER A 379 -25.39 7.44 6.89
N PRO A 380 -26.67 7.84 6.79
CA PRO A 380 -27.76 7.19 7.52
C PRO A 380 -28.00 5.73 7.09
N ARG A 381 -27.37 5.30 5.99
CA ARG A 381 -27.37 3.92 5.50
C ARG A 381 -26.28 3.07 6.12
N PHE A 382 -25.32 3.67 6.80
CA PHE A 382 -24.11 3.00 7.25
C PHE A 382 -24.39 1.66 7.95
N LEU A 383 -23.74 0.60 7.46
CA LEU A 383 -23.70 -0.71 8.09
C LEU A 383 -25.07 -1.40 8.29
N LYS A 384 -26.00 -1.20 7.35
CA LYS A 384 -27.28 -1.92 7.29
C LYS A 384 -27.21 -3.06 6.26
N TRP A 385 -27.62 -4.25 6.67
CA TRP A 385 -27.53 -5.47 5.86
C TRP A 385 -28.25 -5.36 4.51
N GLU A 386 -29.47 -4.85 4.51
CA GLU A 386 -30.27 -4.64 3.29
C GLU A 386 -29.50 -3.83 2.23
N TYR A 387 -28.79 -2.77 2.64
CA TYR A 387 -28.01 -1.93 1.73
C TYR A 387 -26.66 -2.53 1.36
N ILE A 388 -26.13 -3.49 2.13
CA ILE A 388 -24.95 -4.26 1.71
C ILE A 388 -25.33 -5.18 0.56
N MET A 389 -26.50 -5.83 0.63
CA MET A 389 -27.01 -6.68 -0.46
C MET A 389 -27.21 -5.86 -1.75
N ASP A 390 -27.73 -4.64 -1.64
CA ASP A 390 -27.85 -3.73 -2.78
C ASP A 390 -26.52 -3.46 -3.51
N VAL A 391 -25.40 -3.46 -2.78
CA VAL A 391 -24.06 -3.31 -3.36
C VAL A 391 -23.58 -4.61 -3.99
N LEU A 392 -23.89 -5.76 -3.40
CA LEU A 392 -23.53 -7.07 -3.99
C LEU A 392 -24.18 -7.29 -5.36
N ASP A 393 -25.34 -6.68 -5.60
CA ASP A 393 -25.99 -6.71 -6.92
C ASP A 393 -25.29 -5.81 -7.96
N LEU A 394 -24.44 -4.87 -7.52
CA LEU A 394 -23.69 -3.96 -8.38
C LEU A 394 -22.27 -4.43 -8.68
N ILE A 395 -21.61 -5.05 -7.71
CA ILE A 395 -20.19 -5.43 -7.80
C ILE A 395 -20.03 -6.88 -8.26
N LYS A 396 -18.96 -7.16 -9.00
CA LYS A 396 -18.65 -8.50 -9.50
C LYS A 396 -17.51 -9.11 -8.70
N ILE A 397 -17.85 -9.98 -7.75
CA ILE A 397 -16.90 -10.76 -6.95
C ILE A 397 -17.35 -12.22 -6.96
N ASP A 398 -16.68 -13.04 -7.77
CA ASP A 398 -17.12 -14.42 -8.05
C ASP A 398 -16.88 -15.40 -6.88
N ASP A 399 -15.95 -15.09 -5.99
CA ASP A 399 -15.48 -15.95 -4.90
C ASP A 399 -15.96 -15.47 -3.51
N LEU A 400 -17.21 -15.03 -3.42
CA LEU A 400 -17.82 -14.54 -2.19
C LEU A 400 -18.70 -15.60 -1.52
N ASP A 401 -18.41 -15.93 -0.27
CA ASP A 401 -19.31 -16.73 0.56
C ASP A 401 -20.30 -15.79 1.26
N LYS A 402 -21.57 -15.80 0.82
CA LYS A 402 -22.60 -14.89 1.31
C LYS A 402 -23.08 -15.21 2.73
N ASP A 403 -23.03 -16.49 3.13
CA ASP A 403 -23.43 -16.90 4.47
C ASP A 403 -22.34 -16.50 5.47
N GLU A 404 -21.08 -16.74 5.13
CA GLU A 404 -19.97 -16.30 5.98
C GLU A 404 -19.83 -14.78 5.99
N LEU A 405 -20.11 -14.10 4.87
CA LEU A 405 -20.21 -12.64 4.83
C LEU A 405 -21.22 -12.09 5.85
N TYR A 406 -22.39 -12.75 6.01
CA TYR A 406 -23.37 -12.31 7.00
C TYR A 406 -22.85 -12.47 8.44
N ASN A 407 -22.11 -13.56 8.72
CA ASN A 407 -21.45 -13.76 10.01
C ASN A 407 -20.43 -12.65 10.28
N GLU A 408 -19.53 -12.39 9.31
CA GLU A 408 -18.54 -11.30 9.38
C GLU A 408 -19.22 -9.94 9.62
N TYR A 409 -20.35 -9.68 8.94
CA TYR A 409 -21.13 -8.46 9.09
C TYR A 409 -21.68 -8.30 10.51
N CYS A 410 -22.31 -9.34 11.05
CA CYS A 410 -22.88 -9.32 12.40
C CYS A 410 -21.80 -8.96 13.44
N GLU A 411 -20.61 -9.52 13.29
CA GLU A 411 -19.49 -9.26 14.18
C GLU A 411 -18.95 -7.84 14.05
N ILE A 412 -18.69 -7.36 12.83
CA ILE A 412 -18.23 -5.98 12.61
C ILE A 412 -19.25 -4.97 13.14
N LYS A 413 -20.55 -5.20 12.90
CA LYS A 413 -21.62 -4.35 13.41
C LYS A 413 -21.66 -4.33 14.94
N PHE A 414 -21.51 -5.48 15.57
CA PHE A 414 -21.43 -5.56 17.02
C PHE A 414 -20.23 -4.77 17.57
N MET A 415 -19.05 -4.92 16.97
CA MET A 415 -17.85 -4.18 17.36
C MET A 415 -18.01 -2.67 17.20
N TYR A 416 -18.49 -2.22 16.03
CA TYR A 416 -18.72 -0.80 15.77
C TYR A 416 -19.69 -0.17 16.78
N ASN A 417 -20.80 -0.85 17.07
CA ASN A 417 -21.76 -0.38 18.07
C ASN A 417 -21.15 -0.30 19.47
N ASN A 418 -20.30 -1.27 19.85
CA ASN A 418 -19.59 -1.24 21.13
C ASN A 418 -18.60 -0.07 21.22
N LEU A 419 -17.90 0.25 20.14
CA LEU A 419 -16.99 1.41 20.09
C LEU A 419 -17.78 2.72 20.26
N LYS A 420 -18.90 2.86 19.55
CA LYS A 420 -19.79 4.03 19.62
C LYS A 420 -20.39 4.22 21.01
N ASN A 421 -20.85 3.13 21.65
CA ASN A 421 -21.51 3.18 22.95
C ASN A 421 -20.56 3.51 24.11
N LYS A 422 -19.26 3.26 23.97
CA LYS A 422 -18.26 3.50 25.02
C LYS A 422 -17.82 4.97 25.12
N ASN A 423 -18.43 5.90 24.36
CA ASN A 423 -17.97 7.30 24.22
C ASN A 423 -16.46 7.39 23.93
N VAL A 424 -15.91 6.38 23.26
CA VAL A 424 -14.51 6.40 22.86
C VAL A 424 -14.40 7.40 21.72
N LYS A 425 -13.39 8.26 21.81
CA LYS A 425 -13.01 9.13 20.70
C LYS A 425 -12.48 8.27 19.56
N LEU A 426 -13.39 7.82 18.70
CA LEU A 426 -13.13 6.84 17.65
C LEU A 426 -12.05 7.35 16.69
N ASN A 427 -12.04 8.67 16.43
CA ASN A 427 -11.01 9.31 15.63
C ASN A 427 -9.61 9.19 16.25
N GLU A 428 -9.46 9.33 17.57
CA GLU A 428 -8.16 9.20 18.24
C GLU A 428 -7.63 7.75 18.19
N LEU A 429 -8.53 6.76 18.31
CA LEU A 429 -8.17 5.36 18.13
C LEU A 429 -7.68 5.07 16.72
N ILE A 430 -8.42 5.52 15.71
CA ILE A 430 -8.07 5.30 14.30
C ILE A 430 -6.75 6.00 13.99
N LYS A 431 -6.56 7.25 14.42
CA LYS A 431 -5.28 7.96 14.27
C LYS A 431 -4.12 7.19 14.88
N SER A 432 -4.29 6.70 16.12
CA SER A 432 -3.26 5.91 16.81
C SER A 432 -2.96 4.59 16.08
N TYR A 433 -3.99 3.94 15.56
CA TYR A 433 -3.86 2.73 14.75
C TYR A 433 -3.06 2.98 13.46
N ILE A 434 -3.40 4.03 12.71
CA ILE A 434 -2.72 4.41 11.47
C ILE A 434 -1.26 4.78 11.75
N LEU A 435 -0.99 5.53 12.83
CA LEU A 435 0.37 5.86 13.27
C LEU A 435 1.21 4.61 13.56
N ASN A 436 0.64 3.61 14.25
CA ASN A 436 1.32 2.37 14.57
C ASN A 436 1.58 1.51 13.34
N LYS A 437 0.58 1.36 12.45
CA LYS A 437 0.76 0.66 11.16
C LYS A 437 1.84 1.33 10.33
N ASN A 438 1.86 2.66 10.33
CA ASN A 438 2.88 3.42 9.64
C ASN A 438 4.28 3.23 10.26
N ALA A 439 4.42 3.19 11.58
CA ALA A 439 5.70 2.96 12.24
C ALA A 439 6.27 1.54 11.99
N HIS A 440 5.39 0.55 11.74
CA HIS A 440 5.77 -0.83 11.43
C HIS A 440 5.95 -1.08 9.93
N ASN A 441 5.49 -0.16 9.08
CA ASN A 441 5.82 -0.15 7.67
C ASN A 441 7.08 0.72 7.45
N PRO A 442 8.21 0.15 6.98
CA PRO A 442 9.45 0.92 6.80
C PRO A 442 9.33 2.08 5.79
N GLN A 443 8.19 2.22 5.09
CA GLN A 443 7.91 3.29 4.14
C GLN A 443 7.21 4.54 4.70
N SER A 444 6.68 4.53 5.92
CA SER A 444 5.78 5.62 6.39
C SER A 444 6.24 6.27 7.68
N THR A 445 6.74 7.48 7.54
CA THR A 445 6.91 8.44 8.62
C THR A 445 5.84 9.51 8.46
N THR A 446 5.23 9.96 9.56
CA THR A 446 4.23 11.03 9.57
C THR A 446 4.74 12.28 8.86
N TYR A 447 4.16 12.59 7.70
CA TYR A 447 4.22 13.90 7.07
C TYR A 447 3.03 14.71 7.56
N GLU A 448 3.19 15.38 8.69
CA GLU A 448 2.48 16.62 8.95
C GLU A 448 3.50 17.75 8.70
N GLU A 449 3.14 18.75 7.87
CA GLU A 449 3.74 20.10 7.74
C GLU A 449 4.64 20.52 6.55
N GLU A 450 5.01 19.69 5.55
CA GLU A 450 5.90 20.18 4.46
C GLU A 450 5.26 20.44 3.07
N ASN A 451 3.94 20.51 2.95
CA ASN A 451 3.28 20.99 1.71
C ASN A 451 3.13 22.52 1.63
N LEU A 452 3.83 23.29 2.49
CA LEU A 452 3.74 24.75 2.52
C LEU A 452 4.63 25.50 1.50
N LEU A 453 5.45 24.81 0.70
CA LEU A 453 6.42 25.45 -0.19
C LEU A 453 6.22 25.04 -1.64
N CYS A 454 5.06 25.39 -2.21
CA CYS A 454 4.84 25.60 -3.66
C CYS A 454 3.55 26.41 -3.95
N ASN A 455 3.03 27.18 -2.99
CA ASN A 455 1.98 28.17 -3.27
C ASN A 455 2.65 29.48 -3.67
N ASP A 456 3.15 29.53 -4.91
CA ASP A 456 3.57 30.80 -5.50
C ASP A 456 2.33 31.60 -5.92
N SER A 457 2.24 32.81 -5.33
CA SER A 457 1.45 33.99 -5.69
C SER A 457 -0.09 33.96 -5.57
N ASP A 458 -0.57 34.88 -4.73
CA ASP A 458 -1.80 35.67 -4.89
C ASP A 458 -3.17 35.01 -4.68
N ASN A 459 -3.37 34.29 -3.56
CA ASN A 459 -4.72 34.03 -3.05
C ASN A 459 -4.92 34.69 -1.69
N GLU A 460 -5.54 35.89 -1.70
CA GLU A 460 -6.19 36.51 -0.53
C GLU A 460 -7.43 35.72 -0.03
N ASP A 461 -7.62 34.46 -0.46
CA ASP A 461 -8.74 33.60 -0.10
C ASP A 461 -8.52 32.78 1.21
N PHE A 462 -7.45 33.06 1.95
CA PHE A 462 -7.14 32.36 3.22
C PHE A 462 -8.07 32.73 4.40
N LEU A 463 -9.20 33.40 4.16
CA LEU A 463 -10.13 33.85 5.21
C LEU A 463 -11.45 33.04 5.30
N LEU A 464 -11.48 31.80 4.81
CA LEU A 464 -12.57 30.85 5.08
C LEU A 464 -12.15 29.68 5.99
N HIS A 465 -11.23 29.93 6.94
CA HIS A 465 -11.14 29.11 8.14
C HIS A 465 -12.33 29.40 9.06
N ASP A 466 -13.51 28.94 8.65
CA ASP A 466 -14.62 28.79 9.57
C ASP A 466 -14.26 27.69 10.57
N ASN A 467 -14.12 28.12 11.82
CA ASN A 467 -14.23 27.33 13.04
C ASN A 467 -15.57 26.56 13.05
N ILE A 468 -15.70 25.49 12.27
CA ILE A 468 -16.78 24.51 12.43
C ILE A 468 -16.33 23.54 13.53
N GLY A 469 -16.88 23.75 14.72
CA GLY A 469 -16.60 22.95 15.90
C GLY A 469 -16.86 21.46 15.72
N THR A 470 -16.00 20.68 16.38
CA THR A 470 -16.38 19.47 17.15
C THR A 470 -17.26 18.43 16.46
N TYR A 471 -16.89 17.98 15.26
CA TYR A 471 -17.13 16.60 14.85
C TYR A 471 -15.81 15.93 14.57
N GLU A 472 -15.56 14.82 15.27
CA GLU A 472 -14.51 13.87 14.96
C GLU A 472 -14.62 13.44 13.50
N ASN A 473 -13.87 14.08 12.59
CA ASN A 473 -13.91 13.78 11.17
C ASN A 473 -13.21 12.44 10.89
N VAL A 474 -13.92 11.34 11.17
CA VAL A 474 -13.46 9.97 10.94
C VAL A 474 -13.50 9.71 9.44
N ARG A 475 -12.38 9.34 8.84
CA ARG A 475 -12.38 8.93 7.44
C ARG A 475 -12.93 7.51 7.30
N SER A 476 -13.91 7.34 6.39
CA SER A 476 -14.56 6.05 6.14
C SER A 476 -13.57 4.96 5.75
N ASP A 477 -12.59 5.26 4.89
CA ASP A 477 -11.57 4.30 4.47
C ASP A 477 -10.68 3.82 5.63
N GLN A 478 -10.24 4.74 6.49
CA GLN A 478 -9.43 4.41 7.66
C GLN A 478 -10.24 3.68 8.74
N LEU A 479 -11.52 4.02 8.90
CA LEU A 479 -12.42 3.28 9.78
C LEU A 479 -12.54 1.83 9.33
N TRP A 480 -12.77 1.59 8.03
CA TRP A 480 -12.87 0.22 7.51
C TRP A 480 -11.57 -0.56 7.66
N SER A 481 -10.43 0.10 7.42
CA SER A 481 -9.12 -0.49 7.64
C SER A 481 -8.93 -0.91 9.11
N TYR A 482 -9.32 -0.05 10.06
CA TYR A 482 -9.32 -0.36 11.48
C TYR A 482 -10.28 -1.49 11.86
N LEU A 483 -11.52 -1.48 11.36
CA LEU A 483 -12.54 -2.50 11.69
C LEU A 483 -12.15 -3.89 11.19
N ILE A 484 -11.59 -3.98 9.99
CA ILE A 484 -11.10 -5.23 9.39
C ILE A 484 -9.92 -5.78 10.21
N ASP A 485 -8.92 -4.94 10.52
CA ASP A 485 -7.74 -5.38 11.28
C ASP A 485 -8.07 -5.77 12.71
N LEU A 486 -8.97 -5.03 13.37
CA LEU A 486 -9.41 -5.32 14.74
C LEU A 486 -10.07 -6.69 14.85
N LYS A 487 -10.84 -7.10 13.84
CA LYS A 487 -11.46 -8.43 13.84
C LYS A 487 -10.48 -9.53 13.45
N GLY A 488 -9.61 -9.28 12.48
CA GLY A 488 -8.76 -10.28 11.85
C GLY A 488 -9.41 -10.90 10.62
N ALA A 489 -9.64 -12.22 10.62
CA ALA A 489 -10.10 -12.97 9.45
C ALA A 489 -11.54 -12.57 9.04
N THR A 490 -11.64 -11.57 8.15
CA THR A 490 -12.87 -11.10 7.50
C THR A 490 -12.70 -11.10 5.99
N PRO A 491 -12.40 -12.26 5.37
CA PRO A 491 -12.04 -12.33 3.96
C PRO A 491 -13.15 -11.83 3.03
N ASN A 492 -14.43 -12.05 3.35
CA ASN A 492 -15.53 -11.66 2.46
C ASN A 492 -15.80 -10.15 2.52
N ILE A 493 -15.88 -9.56 3.71
CA ILE A 493 -16.01 -8.10 3.87
C ILE A 493 -14.79 -7.40 3.29
N LYS A 494 -13.57 -7.91 3.56
CA LYS A 494 -12.36 -7.30 3.01
C LYS A 494 -12.39 -7.25 1.48
N LYS A 495 -12.88 -8.29 0.79
CA LYS A 495 -13.04 -8.28 -0.68
C LYS A 495 -13.96 -7.14 -1.14
N ILE A 496 -15.11 -6.97 -0.48
CA ILE A 496 -16.08 -5.91 -0.80
C ILE A 496 -15.47 -4.53 -0.57
N ILE A 497 -14.83 -4.32 0.58
CA ILE A 497 -14.19 -3.05 0.92
C ILE A 497 -13.06 -2.73 -0.06
N CYS A 498 -12.19 -3.69 -0.38
CA CYS A 498 -11.15 -3.50 -1.38
C CYS A 498 -11.71 -3.11 -2.75
N TYR A 499 -12.80 -3.75 -3.18
CA TYR A 499 -13.45 -3.41 -4.44
C TYR A 499 -14.01 -1.99 -4.40
N VAL A 500 -14.88 -1.67 -3.43
CA VAL A 500 -15.60 -0.39 -3.36
C VAL A 500 -14.63 0.78 -3.20
N PHE A 501 -13.64 0.69 -2.33
CA PHE A 501 -12.69 1.78 -2.08
C PHE A 501 -11.60 1.92 -3.16
N SER A 502 -11.45 0.95 -4.06
CA SER A 502 -10.59 1.12 -5.24
C SER A 502 -11.19 2.08 -6.28
N ILE A 503 -12.52 2.29 -6.26
CA ILE A 503 -13.22 3.17 -7.19
C ILE A 503 -12.88 4.64 -6.87
N PRO A 504 -12.33 5.41 -7.82
CA PRO A 504 -11.98 6.81 -7.60
C PRO A 504 -13.26 7.67 -7.57
N CYS A 505 -13.24 8.75 -6.79
CA CYS A 505 -14.34 9.72 -6.75
C CYS A 505 -14.21 10.84 -7.79
N SER A 506 -12.97 11.16 -8.22
CA SER A 506 -12.67 12.30 -9.09
C SER A 506 -11.30 12.11 -9.78
N ASN A 507 -11.03 12.92 -10.79
CA ASN A 507 -9.73 13.00 -11.48
C ASN A 507 -8.69 13.85 -10.73
N ALA A 508 -9.01 14.40 -9.55
CA ALA A 508 -8.17 15.37 -8.84
C ALA A 508 -6.73 14.87 -8.55
N TYR A 509 -6.56 13.56 -8.32
CA TYR A 509 -5.21 13.02 -8.14
C TYR A 509 -4.38 13.08 -9.42
N VAL A 510 -4.98 12.82 -10.59
CA VAL A 510 -4.33 12.93 -11.91
C VAL A 510 -3.95 14.39 -12.18
N GLU A 511 -4.86 15.32 -11.91
CA GLU A 511 -4.58 16.77 -11.97
C GLU A 511 -3.39 17.17 -11.08
N SER A 512 -3.31 16.59 -9.88
CA SER A 512 -2.15 16.81 -9.00
C SER A 512 -0.83 16.31 -9.60
N ILE A 513 -0.86 15.24 -10.42
CA ILE A 513 0.32 14.75 -11.16
C ILE A 513 0.71 15.78 -12.22
N PHE A 514 -0.25 16.29 -12.99
CA PHE A 514 0.01 17.29 -14.02
C PHE A 514 0.59 18.59 -13.47
N SER A 515 0.03 19.08 -12.37
CA SER A 515 0.57 20.25 -11.66
C SER A 515 2.04 20.04 -11.27
N GLN A 516 2.37 18.89 -10.65
CA GLN A 516 3.75 18.58 -10.28
C GLN A 516 4.66 18.36 -11.50
N MET A 517 4.13 17.77 -12.57
CA MET A 517 4.86 17.53 -13.82
C MET A 517 5.26 18.87 -14.48
N ASN A 518 4.37 19.85 -14.51
CA ASN A 518 4.65 21.18 -15.02
C ASN A 518 5.77 21.87 -14.24
N HIS A 519 5.79 21.75 -12.90
CA HIS A 519 6.86 22.27 -12.07
C HIS A 519 8.24 21.64 -12.40
N LEU A 520 8.26 20.32 -12.67
CA LEU A 520 9.49 19.61 -13.04
C LEU A 520 10.05 19.98 -14.42
N TRP A 521 9.20 20.49 -15.32
CA TRP A 521 9.61 20.87 -16.68
C TRP A 521 10.10 22.31 -16.84
N THR A 522 10.17 23.08 -15.75
CA THR A 522 10.70 24.44 -15.78
C THR A 522 12.15 24.50 -16.27
N ASN A 523 12.55 25.63 -16.88
CA ASN A 523 13.92 25.83 -17.37
C ASN A 523 14.96 25.75 -16.23
N TYR A 524 14.58 26.14 -15.00
CA TYR A 524 15.41 26.06 -13.80
C TYR A 524 15.70 24.62 -13.34
N ARG A 525 14.86 23.67 -13.75
CA ARG A 525 15.01 22.23 -13.49
C ARG A 525 15.80 21.49 -14.58
N ASN A 526 16.46 22.22 -15.50
CA ASN A 526 17.37 21.70 -16.54
C ASN A 526 16.72 21.02 -17.74
N ARG A 527 15.47 21.33 -18.08
CA ARG A 527 14.75 20.72 -19.22
C ARG A 527 14.85 19.20 -19.21
N MET A 528 14.50 18.60 -18.08
CA MET A 528 14.53 17.15 -17.89
C MET A 528 13.78 16.44 -19.03
N ASP A 529 14.37 15.35 -19.50
CA ASP A 529 13.68 14.44 -20.41
C ASP A 529 12.48 13.78 -19.72
N ILE A 530 11.59 13.23 -20.52
CA ILE A 530 10.33 12.63 -20.07
C ILE A 530 10.56 11.48 -19.09
N GLN A 531 11.61 10.68 -19.31
CA GLN A 531 11.93 9.51 -18.49
C GLN A 531 12.38 9.94 -17.09
N LEU A 532 13.17 11.00 -16.97
CA LEU A 532 13.60 11.55 -15.70
C LEU A 532 12.42 12.17 -14.93
N VAL A 533 11.53 12.88 -15.63
CA VAL A 533 10.32 13.44 -15.00
C VAL A 533 9.38 12.33 -14.51
N ALA A 534 9.16 11.30 -15.31
CA ALA A 534 8.40 10.12 -14.91
C ALA A 534 9.00 9.47 -13.66
N ALA A 535 10.32 9.25 -13.65
CA ALA A 535 11.01 8.66 -12.51
C ALA A 535 10.90 9.50 -11.23
N GLU A 536 11.07 10.82 -11.33
CA GLU A 536 10.89 11.70 -10.18
C GLU A 536 9.45 11.66 -9.64
N LEU A 537 8.45 11.72 -10.51
CA LEU A 537 7.04 11.65 -10.11
C LEU A 537 6.71 10.30 -9.49
N GLN A 538 7.20 9.18 -10.04
CA GLN A 538 7.04 7.85 -9.45
C GLN A 538 7.66 7.79 -8.05
N ILE A 539 8.89 8.30 -7.85
CA ILE A 539 9.52 8.34 -6.51
C ILE A 539 8.70 9.21 -5.55
N ARG A 540 8.23 10.39 -5.99
CA ARG A 540 7.46 11.31 -5.15
C ARG A 540 6.09 10.74 -4.77
N LYS A 541 5.43 10.02 -5.68
CA LYS A 541 4.06 9.52 -5.50
C LYS A 541 3.99 8.13 -4.89
N ASN A 542 5.04 7.33 -5.03
CA ASN A 542 5.07 5.95 -4.51
C ASN A 542 5.85 5.79 -3.20
N SER A 543 6.60 6.81 -2.76
CA SER A 543 7.34 6.80 -1.48
C SER A 543 6.78 7.81 -0.49
N ASN A 544 6.59 7.36 0.76
CA ASN A 544 6.19 8.20 1.90
C ASN A 544 7.32 8.38 2.94
N ILE A 545 8.54 7.97 2.58
CA ILE A 545 9.70 8.01 3.48
C ILE A 545 10.18 9.46 3.59
N SER A 546 10.35 9.97 4.82
CA SER A 546 10.96 11.28 5.04
C SER A 546 12.41 11.31 4.56
N CYS A 547 12.87 12.47 4.10
CA CYS A 547 14.27 12.64 3.72
C CYS A 547 15.24 12.31 4.87
N ASN A 548 14.83 12.58 6.12
CA ASN A 548 15.63 12.30 7.32
C ASN A 548 15.76 10.81 7.63
N ASP A 549 14.71 10.01 7.36
CA ASP A 549 14.73 8.57 7.63
C ASP A 549 15.18 7.74 6.42
N PHE A 550 15.27 8.35 5.24
CA PHE A 550 15.64 7.65 4.01
C PHE A 550 17.00 6.95 4.08
N TYR A 551 18.01 7.52 4.76
CA TYR A 551 19.31 6.83 4.93
C TYR A 551 19.16 5.53 5.74
N LYS A 552 18.40 5.56 6.84
CA LYS A 552 18.13 4.38 7.67
C LYS A 552 17.36 3.32 6.89
N TYR A 553 16.45 3.77 6.03
CA TYR A 553 15.73 2.90 5.12
C TYR A 553 16.66 2.25 4.09
N ILE A 554 17.34 3.05 3.25
CA ILE A 554 18.09 2.54 2.10
C ILE A 554 19.25 1.63 2.50
N ILE A 555 19.88 1.90 3.66
CA ILE A 555 20.99 1.07 4.14
C ILE A 555 20.54 -0.35 4.56
N SER A 556 19.24 -0.53 4.84
CA SER A 556 18.65 -1.85 5.11
C SER A 556 18.32 -2.64 3.82
N GLN A 557 18.30 -1.97 2.66
CA GLN A 557 17.83 -2.55 1.39
C GLN A 557 19.01 -3.10 0.56
N GLN A 558 19.44 -4.33 0.86
CA GLN A 558 20.63 -4.93 0.25
C GLN A 558 20.60 -4.98 -1.29
N ASP A 559 19.43 -5.30 -1.88
CA ASP A 559 19.28 -5.39 -3.33
C ASP A 559 19.45 -4.02 -4.01
N LEU A 560 18.92 -2.95 -3.41
CA LEU A 560 19.12 -1.60 -3.92
C LEU A 560 20.59 -1.17 -3.79
N LEU A 561 21.23 -1.46 -2.67
CA LEU A 561 22.64 -1.13 -2.48
C LEU A 561 23.51 -1.85 -3.51
N LYS A 562 23.19 -3.10 -3.85
CA LYS A 562 23.88 -3.86 -4.90
C LYS A 562 23.68 -3.21 -6.27
N ALA A 563 22.45 -2.82 -6.63
CA ALA A 563 22.16 -2.15 -7.89
C ALA A 563 22.85 -0.78 -8.03
N ILE A 564 22.96 -0.02 -6.93
CA ILE A 564 23.65 1.28 -6.91
C ILE A 564 25.17 1.08 -7.00
N THR A 565 25.69 0.06 -6.31
CA THR A 565 27.13 -0.25 -6.27
C THR A 565 27.66 -0.65 -7.65
N THR A 566 26.93 -1.53 -8.33
CA THR A 566 27.31 -2.13 -9.62
C THR A 566 26.98 -1.21 -10.80
N ASN A 567 27.39 -1.59 -12.02
CA ASN A 567 27.02 -0.84 -13.23
C ASN A 567 25.56 -1.04 -13.64
N ASP A 568 24.82 -1.93 -12.97
CA ASP A 568 23.40 -2.23 -13.21
C ASP A 568 22.53 -0.97 -13.23
N LYS A 569 22.85 0.05 -12.41
CA LYS A 569 22.17 1.36 -12.44
C LYS A 569 22.22 2.07 -13.80
N TYR A 570 23.18 1.76 -14.67
CA TYR A 570 23.29 2.33 -16.01
C TYR A 570 22.64 1.46 -17.09
N GLU A 571 22.21 0.24 -16.74
CA GLU A 571 21.49 -0.61 -17.65
C GLU A 571 20.03 -0.17 -17.73
N THR A 572 19.50 -0.06 -18.95
CA THR A 572 18.09 0.29 -19.22
C THR A 572 17.13 -0.89 -19.04
N LYS A 573 17.62 -2.08 -18.67
CA LYS A 573 16.77 -3.24 -18.36
C LYS A 573 16.07 -2.98 -17.03
N LYS A 574 14.76 -3.26 -16.96
CA LYS A 574 13.99 -3.19 -15.69
C LYS A 574 14.70 -4.06 -14.65
N LEU A 575 15.29 -3.43 -13.63
CA LEU A 575 15.86 -4.16 -12.50
C LEU A 575 14.73 -4.89 -11.78
N ILE A 576 14.85 -6.21 -11.68
CA ILE A 576 13.91 -7.04 -10.92
C ILE A 576 14.48 -7.17 -9.52
N PHE A 577 13.86 -6.47 -8.56
CA PHE A 577 14.20 -6.60 -7.15
C PHE A 577 13.48 -7.81 -6.54
N SER A 578 14.19 -8.60 -5.73
CA SER A 578 13.61 -9.74 -5.01
C SER A 578 12.60 -9.29 -3.96
N GLN A 579 11.68 -10.19 -3.59
CA GLN A 579 10.74 -10.02 -2.49
C GLN A 579 11.41 -10.03 -1.12
#